data_AF-A0A436HED6-F1
#
_entry.id   AF-A0A436HED6-F1
#
_cell.length_a   1.000
_cell.length_b   1.000
_cell.length_c   1.000
_cell.angle_alpha   90.00
_cell.angle_beta   90.00
_cell.angle_gamma   90.00
#
_symmetry.space_group_name_H-M   'P 1'
#
loop_
_entity.id
_entity.type
_entity.pdbx_description
1 polymer ?
#
loop_
_entity_poly.entity_id
_entity_poly.type
_entity_poly.pdbx_seq_one_letter_code
_entity_poly.pdbx_strand_id
1 'polypeptide(L)'
;MARTVAEWQITVDRVFARFKENYLSVLTLAPSDARAAVAKLNDIKKVMVSSDLGKAAFRLDRKTATLELSLAGLNLIWEAGESRDFRDLDIEDFCETAVSIYLFHEMQHVAQRMVDFADVQTLKQTAGPHKLGELDVIADAVAAQIFATLYAADFGNDRRIYASAFFNALRFMIEFCFPAFGFPLGKKHKVQRALGVVLMAVLTERAIRNGEWDAEFDAPLYPAFSKNFTKMALLSYAGSPSISIVQFTKSLKTGSVKEMLELIDSDHIDKILDRARELV
;
A
#
# COMPACT_ATOMS: atom_id res chain seq x y z
N MET A 1 13.61 -4.31 -19.51
CA MET A 1 14.24 -5.64 -19.40
C MET A 1 13.99 -6.16 -18.00
N ALA A 2 13.41 -7.36 -17.85
CA ALA A 2 13.10 -7.89 -16.52
C ALA A 2 14.39 -8.08 -15.69
N ARG A 3 14.34 -7.70 -14.40
CA ARG A 3 15.44 -7.91 -13.46
C ARG A 3 15.49 -9.37 -13.00
N THR A 4 16.69 -9.81 -12.68
CA THR A 4 16.99 -11.16 -12.20
C THR A 4 16.76 -11.32 -10.70
N VAL A 5 16.73 -12.56 -10.22
CA VAL A 5 16.68 -12.87 -8.77
C VAL A 5 17.83 -12.20 -8.03
N ALA A 6 19.05 -12.27 -8.56
CA ALA A 6 20.24 -11.72 -7.91
C ALA A 6 20.16 -10.19 -7.76
N GLU A 7 19.70 -9.49 -8.80
CA GLU A 7 19.57 -8.04 -8.77
C GLU A 7 18.51 -7.55 -7.77
N TRP A 8 17.39 -8.27 -7.65
CA TRP A 8 16.38 -7.95 -6.65
C TRP A 8 16.81 -8.34 -5.24
N GLN A 9 17.54 -9.44 -5.08
CA GLN A 9 18.00 -9.90 -3.78
C GLN A 9 18.90 -8.85 -3.10
N ILE A 10 19.74 -8.14 -3.86
CA ILE A 10 20.58 -7.05 -3.32
C ILE A 10 19.73 -5.97 -2.66
N THR A 11 18.66 -5.52 -3.33
CA THR A 11 17.75 -4.50 -2.79
C THR A 11 16.96 -5.04 -1.60
N VAL A 12 16.49 -6.29 -1.67
CA VAL A 12 15.79 -6.96 -0.56
C VAL A 12 16.67 -7.04 0.69
N ASP A 13 17.92 -7.47 0.53
CA ASP A 13 18.87 -7.59 1.65
C ASP A 13 19.11 -6.22 2.29
N ARG A 14 19.27 -5.17 1.48
CA ARG A 14 19.47 -3.79 1.97
C ARG A 14 18.25 -3.25 2.71
N VAL A 15 17.05 -3.34 2.12
CA VAL A 15 15.80 -2.88 2.76
C VAL A 15 15.54 -3.64 4.05
N PHE A 16 15.75 -4.96 4.06
CA PHE A 16 15.53 -5.78 5.23
C PHE A 16 16.55 -5.52 6.34
N ALA A 17 17.84 -5.34 6.00
CA ALA A 17 18.87 -4.94 6.96
C ALA A 17 18.54 -3.57 7.59
N ARG A 18 18.21 -2.57 6.77
CA ARG A 18 17.79 -1.23 7.23
C ARG A 18 16.58 -1.31 8.18
N PHE A 19 15.61 -2.18 7.88
CA PHE A 19 14.50 -2.42 8.78
C PHE A 19 14.95 -3.02 10.12
N LYS A 20 15.84 -4.01 10.11
CA LYS A 20 16.33 -4.65 11.35
C LYS A 20 17.13 -3.68 12.22
N GLU A 21 17.97 -2.85 11.61
CA GLU A 21 18.74 -1.81 12.31
C GLU A 21 17.84 -0.77 12.98
N ASN A 22 16.74 -0.41 12.31
CA ASN A 22 15.79 0.58 12.80
C ASN A 22 14.58 -0.02 13.54
N TYR A 23 14.57 -1.33 13.82
CA TYR A 23 13.36 -2.03 14.30
C TYR A 23 12.71 -1.36 15.52
N LEU A 24 13.50 -0.98 16.53
CA LEU A 24 12.97 -0.35 17.74
C LEU A 24 12.36 1.02 17.47
N SER A 25 13.00 1.82 16.61
CA SER A 25 12.48 3.12 16.17
C SER A 25 11.16 2.93 15.43
N VAL A 26 11.13 1.98 14.48
CA VAL A 26 9.91 1.66 13.72
C VAL A 26 8.79 1.16 14.63
N LEU A 27 9.08 0.26 15.56
CA LEU A 27 8.07 -0.26 16.49
C LEU A 27 7.48 0.84 17.39
N THR A 28 8.31 1.80 17.80
CA THR A 28 7.91 2.87 18.70
C THR A 28 7.09 3.94 17.98
N LEU A 29 7.53 4.31 16.78
CA LEU A 29 6.98 5.43 16.00
C LEU A 29 5.85 5.02 15.06
N ALA A 30 5.77 3.73 14.70
CA ALA A 30 4.69 3.24 13.85
C ALA A 30 3.32 3.48 14.52
N PRO A 31 2.31 3.90 13.74
CA PRO A 31 0.91 3.90 14.18
C PRO A 31 0.49 2.54 14.73
N SER A 32 -0.52 2.52 15.62
CA SER A 32 -1.01 1.31 16.29
C SER A 32 -1.23 0.14 15.35
N ASP A 33 -1.80 0.43 14.17
CA ASP A 33 -2.21 -0.56 13.18
C ASP A 33 -1.01 -1.19 12.44
N ALA A 34 0.14 -0.50 12.38
CA ALA A 34 1.38 -1.04 11.83
C ALA A 34 2.21 -1.80 12.86
N ARG A 35 2.07 -1.55 14.16
CA ARG A 35 2.90 -2.20 15.21
C ARG A 35 2.81 -3.71 15.21
N ALA A 36 1.62 -4.27 14.94
CA ALA A 36 1.44 -5.72 14.85
C ALA A 36 2.23 -6.33 13.68
N ALA A 37 2.24 -5.65 12.53
CA ALA A 37 3.02 -6.02 11.35
C ALA A 37 4.52 -5.95 11.63
N VAL A 38 4.96 -4.84 12.23
CA VAL A 38 6.35 -4.60 12.63
C VAL A 38 6.84 -5.66 13.61
N ALA A 39 6.03 -6.02 14.61
CA ALA A 39 6.36 -7.12 15.52
C ALA A 39 6.54 -8.45 14.78
N LYS A 40 5.66 -8.76 13.81
CA LYS A 40 5.77 -9.98 13.00
C LYS A 40 6.99 -9.98 12.08
N LEU A 41 7.34 -8.84 11.51
CA LEU A 41 8.57 -8.64 10.74
C LEU A 41 9.84 -8.94 11.56
N ASN A 42 9.78 -8.73 12.89
CA ASN A 42 10.92 -9.09 13.73
C ASN A 42 11.15 -10.60 13.83
N ASP A 43 10.08 -11.40 13.78
CA ASP A 43 10.14 -12.87 13.82
C ASP A 43 10.79 -13.45 12.55
N ILE A 44 10.78 -12.72 11.43
CA ILE A 44 11.41 -13.12 10.17
C ILE A 44 12.93 -13.03 10.31
N LYS A 45 13.63 -14.11 9.95
CA LYS A 45 15.10 -14.20 9.98
C LYS A 45 15.74 -13.84 8.65
N LYS A 46 15.04 -14.13 7.55
CA LYS A 46 15.57 -13.95 6.19
C LYS A 46 14.44 -13.60 5.22
N VAL A 47 14.73 -12.73 4.26
CA VAL A 47 13.88 -12.48 3.10
C VAL A 47 14.62 -12.90 1.83
N MET A 48 13.94 -13.58 0.93
CA MET A 48 14.51 -14.07 -0.33
C MET A 48 13.61 -13.74 -1.52
N VAL A 49 14.19 -13.58 -2.69
CA VAL A 49 13.45 -13.50 -3.96
C VAL A 49 13.41 -14.87 -4.59
N SER A 50 12.22 -15.28 -5.05
CA SER A 50 11.98 -16.61 -5.59
C SER A 50 11.25 -16.54 -6.94
N SER A 51 11.75 -17.30 -7.92
CA SER A 51 11.09 -17.53 -9.20
C SER A 51 10.11 -18.71 -9.17
N ASP A 52 10.06 -19.45 -8.06
CA ASP A 52 9.31 -20.71 -7.93
C ASP A 52 8.21 -20.61 -6.86
N LEU A 53 7.35 -19.59 -6.98
CA LEU A 53 6.17 -19.40 -6.13
C LEU A 53 4.85 -19.68 -6.86
N GLY A 54 4.91 -20.04 -8.14
CA GLY A 54 3.72 -20.24 -8.98
C GLY A 54 2.84 -18.99 -9.04
N LYS A 55 1.64 -19.06 -8.44
CA LYS A 55 0.67 -17.95 -8.38
C LYS A 55 0.72 -17.15 -7.08
N ALA A 56 1.51 -17.56 -6.10
CA ALA A 56 1.60 -16.87 -4.82
C ALA A 56 2.49 -15.62 -4.94
N ALA A 57 2.08 -14.54 -4.26
CA ALA A 57 2.88 -13.33 -4.14
C ALA A 57 4.07 -13.53 -3.18
N PHE A 58 3.88 -14.36 -2.16
CA PHE A 58 4.92 -14.74 -1.21
C PHE A 58 4.71 -16.15 -0.66
N ARG A 59 5.73 -16.68 0.02
CA ARG A 59 5.67 -17.90 0.85
C ARG A 59 6.42 -17.66 2.15
N LEU A 60 5.89 -18.13 3.27
CA LEU A 60 6.57 -18.10 4.57
C LEU A 60 6.92 -19.52 5.02
N ASP A 61 8.21 -19.86 5.04
CA ASP A 61 8.69 -21.05 5.73
C ASP A 61 8.81 -20.78 7.23
N ARG A 62 7.86 -21.31 8.00
CA ARG A 62 7.82 -21.15 9.46
C ARG A 62 8.94 -21.87 10.19
N LYS A 63 9.55 -22.91 9.61
CA LYS A 63 10.65 -23.65 10.25
C LYS A 63 11.94 -22.83 10.22
N THR A 64 12.23 -22.23 9.08
CA THR A 64 13.43 -21.40 8.89
C THR A 64 13.20 -19.92 9.19
N ALA A 65 11.92 -19.50 9.35
CA ALA A 65 11.49 -18.11 9.42
C ALA A 65 11.97 -17.30 8.20
N THR A 66 11.86 -17.91 7.02
CA THR A 66 12.24 -17.32 5.73
C THR A 66 10.99 -16.88 4.98
N LEU A 67 10.94 -15.61 4.60
CA LEU A 67 9.94 -15.07 3.69
C LEU A 67 10.50 -15.07 2.27
N GLU A 68 9.79 -15.71 1.34
CA GLU A 68 10.10 -15.66 -0.08
C GLU A 68 9.12 -14.73 -0.79
N LEU A 69 9.63 -13.74 -1.52
CA LEU A 69 8.87 -12.82 -2.37
C LEU A 69 8.91 -13.26 -3.83
N SER A 70 7.81 -13.06 -4.55
CA SER A 70 7.71 -13.40 -5.96
C SER A 70 8.54 -12.47 -6.84
N LEU A 71 9.49 -13.06 -7.59
CA LEU A 71 10.23 -12.36 -8.65
C LEU A 71 9.26 -11.73 -9.66
N ALA A 72 8.20 -12.46 -10.01
CA ALA A 72 7.21 -11.98 -10.97
C ALA A 72 6.47 -10.73 -10.46
N GLY A 73 6.14 -10.69 -9.16
CA GLY A 73 5.50 -9.52 -8.54
C GLY A 73 6.39 -8.27 -8.60
N LEU A 74 7.67 -8.42 -8.23
CA LEU A 74 8.64 -7.32 -8.31
C LEU A 74 8.88 -6.87 -9.75
N ASN A 75 8.97 -7.81 -10.71
CA ASN A 75 9.15 -7.47 -12.12
C ASN A 75 7.94 -6.76 -12.73
N LEU A 76 6.71 -7.06 -12.29
CA LEU A 76 5.54 -6.28 -12.73
C LEU A 76 5.64 -4.80 -12.29
N ILE A 77 6.11 -4.54 -11.07
CA ILE A 77 6.34 -3.16 -10.60
C ILE A 77 7.44 -2.49 -11.43
N TRP A 78 8.54 -3.21 -11.70
CA TRP A 78 9.62 -2.71 -12.56
C TRP A 78 9.16 -2.37 -13.97
N GLU A 79 8.38 -3.24 -14.61
CA GLU A 79 7.81 -3.00 -15.94
C GLU A 79 6.90 -1.76 -15.93
N ALA A 80 6.11 -1.56 -14.86
CA ALA A 80 5.33 -0.34 -14.69
C ALA A 80 6.21 0.91 -14.54
N GLY A 81 7.36 0.79 -13.87
CA GLY A 81 8.40 1.84 -13.78
C GLY A 81 9.04 2.15 -15.13
N GLU A 82 9.50 1.14 -15.87
CA GLU A 82 10.10 1.28 -17.20
C GLU A 82 9.12 1.95 -18.18
N SER A 83 7.84 1.56 -18.15
CA SER A 83 6.81 2.14 -19.03
C SER A 83 6.54 3.62 -18.79
N ARG A 84 6.98 4.15 -17.64
CA ARG A 84 6.74 5.51 -17.15
C ARG A 84 8.03 6.30 -16.92
N ASP A 85 9.15 5.77 -17.42
CA ASP A 85 10.48 6.35 -17.26
C ASP A 85 10.82 6.70 -15.80
N PHE A 86 10.36 5.85 -14.87
CA PHE A 86 10.56 5.98 -13.41
C PHE A 86 10.14 7.31 -12.77
N ARG A 87 9.48 8.23 -13.50
CA ARG A 87 8.96 9.52 -13.01
C ARG A 87 9.96 10.32 -12.17
N ASP A 88 11.16 10.51 -12.73
CA ASP A 88 12.26 11.27 -12.13
C ASP A 88 12.88 10.64 -10.86
N LEU A 89 12.44 9.45 -10.45
CA LEU A 89 13.15 8.65 -9.44
C LEU A 89 14.40 8.06 -10.08
N ASP A 90 15.52 8.08 -9.35
CA ASP A 90 16.62 7.23 -9.75
C ASP A 90 16.25 5.75 -9.58
N ILE A 91 16.95 4.88 -10.31
CA ILE A 91 16.66 3.45 -10.36
C ILE A 91 16.82 2.80 -8.98
N GLU A 92 17.72 3.31 -8.15
CA GLU A 92 18.00 2.75 -6.84
C GLU A 92 16.86 3.07 -5.86
N ASP A 93 16.45 4.33 -5.79
CA ASP A 93 15.31 4.82 -5.02
C ASP A 93 13.99 4.16 -5.46
N PHE A 94 13.81 3.98 -6.77
CA PHE A 94 12.66 3.24 -7.31
C PHE A 94 12.65 1.80 -6.79
N CYS A 95 13.78 1.09 -6.89
CA CYS A 95 13.88 -0.29 -6.45
C CYS A 95 13.69 -0.43 -4.93
N GLU A 96 14.25 0.46 -4.12
CA GLU A 96 14.05 0.47 -2.67
C GLU A 96 12.59 0.68 -2.30
N THR A 97 11.93 1.65 -2.95
CA THR A 97 10.52 1.93 -2.72
C THR A 97 9.66 0.73 -3.14
N ALA A 98 9.91 0.17 -4.33
CA ALA A 98 9.20 -1.02 -4.83
C ALA A 98 9.30 -2.20 -3.86
N VAL A 99 10.53 -2.53 -3.42
CA VAL A 99 10.77 -3.63 -2.48
C VAL A 99 10.15 -3.34 -1.13
N SER A 100 10.30 -2.12 -0.59
CA SER A 100 9.75 -1.76 0.71
C SER A 100 8.23 -1.90 0.73
N ILE A 101 7.56 -1.31 -0.25
CA ILE A 101 6.10 -1.37 -0.36
C ILE A 101 5.63 -2.81 -0.54
N TYR A 102 6.25 -3.57 -1.45
CA TYR A 102 5.85 -4.95 -1.70
C TYR A 102 6.10 -5.86 -0.49
N LEU A 103 7.29 -5.79 0.12
CA LEU A 103 7.64 -6.58 1.31
C LEU A 103 6.70 -6.29 2.47
N PHE A 104 6.48 -5.02 2.82
CA PHE A 104 5.68 -4.66 3.98
C PHE A 104 4.19 -4.93 3.76
N HIS A 105 3.70 -4.85 2.52
CA HIS A 105 2.34 -5.27 2.17
C HIS A 105 2.12 -6.76 2.45
N GLU A 106 2.98 -7.63 1.92
CA GLU A 106 2.86 -9.08 2.13
C GLU A 106 3.06 -9.45 3.60
N MET A 107 3.91 -8.70 4.31
CA MET A 107 4.10 -8.91 5.75
C MET A 107 2.89 -8.52 6.60
N GLN A 108 2.11 -7.54 6.16
CA GLN A 108 0.82 -7.27 6.80
C GLN A 108 -0.17 -8.40 6.54
N HIS A 109 -0.14 -9.07 5.38
CA HIS A 109 -0.94 -10.27 5.16
C HIS A 109 -0.56 -11.42 6.10
N VAL A 110 0.74 -11.58 6.42
CA VAL A 110 1.18 -12.52 7.47
C VAL A 110 0.57 -12.17 8.83
N ALA A 111 0.57 -10.88 9.22
CA ALA A 111 -0.04 -10.43 10.47
C ALA A 111 -1.57 -10.61 10.49
N GLN A 112 -2.22 -10.45 9.34
CA GLN A 112 -3.64 -10.75 9.11
C GLN A 112 -3.95 -12.26 9.04
N ARG A 113 -2.94 -13.13 9.19
CA ARG A 113 -3.04 -14.59 9.12
C ARG A 113 -3.49 -15.12 7.76
N MET A 114 -3.15 -14.41 6.69
CA MET A 114 -3.35 -14.84 5.30
C MET A 114 -2.00 -15.23 4.70
N VAL A 115 -1.49 -16.40 5.08
CA VAL A 115 -0.13 -16.83 4.72
C VAL A 115 -0.14 -17.70 3.47
N ASP A 116 -1.22 -18.47 3.28
CA ASP A 116 -1.34 -19.41 2.18
C ASP A 116 -2.31 -18.86 1.12
N PHE A 117 -2.04 -19.15 -0.16
CA PHE A 117 -2.96 -18.76 -1.25
C PHE A 117 -4.38 -19.32 -1.06
N ALA A 118 -4.49 -20.48 -0.38
CA ALA A 118 -5.77 -21.06 0.00
C ALA A 118 -6.59 -20.16 0.94
N ASP A 119 -5.93 -19.43 1.86
CA ASP A 119 -6.59 -18.51 2.80
C ASP A 119 -7.34 -17.40 2.04
N VAL A 120 -6.73 -16.89 0.96
CA VAL A 120 -7.34 -15.88 0.08
C VAL A 120 -8.61 -16.42 -0.58
N GLN A 121 -8.60 -17.68 -1.02
CA GLN A 121 -9.79 -18.30 -1.61
C GLN A 121 -10.88 -18.54 -0.56
N THR A 122 -10.51 -19.03 0.62
CA THR A 122 -11.43 -19.23 1.75
C THR A 122 -12.06 -17.91 2.20
N LEU A 123 -11.28 -16.82 2.28
CA LEU A 123 -11.81 -15.50 2.64
C LEU A 123 -12.81 -15.00 1.59
N LYS A 124 -12.49 -15.14 0.30
CA LYS A 124 -13.41 -14.76 -0.79
C LYS A 124 -14.73 -15.53 -0.73
N GLN A 125 -14.68 -16.80 -0.34
CA GLN A 125 -15.88 -17.64 -0.21
C GLN A 125 -16.71 -17.30 1.02
N THR A 126 -16.07 -17.02 2.16
CA THR A 126 -16.76 -16.85 3.45
C THR A 126 -17.19 -15.41 3.74
N ALA A 127 -16.32 -14.43 3.47
CA ALA A 127 -16.55 -13.01 3.73
C ALA A 127 -16.77 -12.19 2.45
N GLY A 128 -16.54 -12.77 1.28
CA GLY A 128 -16.73 -12.11 0.00
C GLY A 128 -15.52 -11.26 -0.46
N PRO A 129 -15.46 -10.88 -1.76
CA PRO A 129 -14.31 -10.15 -2.31
C PRO A 129 -14.07 -8.76 -1.73
N HIS A 130 -15.10 -8.14 -1.14
CA HIS A 130 -14.98 -6.82 -0.52
C HIS A 130 -14.11 -6.85 0.73
N LYS A 131 -14.15 -7.94 1.52
CA LYS A 131 -13.32 -8.08 2.70
C LYS A 131 -11.84 -8.20 2.31
N LEU A 132 -11.55 -8.87 1.20
CA LEU A 132 -10.19 -8.88 0.65
C LEU A 132 -9.74 -7.47 0.23
N GLY A 133 -10.60 -6.70 -0.45
CA GLY A 133 -10.29 -5.31 -0.80
C GLY A 133 -10.01 -4.44 0.42
N GLU A 134 -10.75 -4.64 1.51
CA GLU A 134 -10.55 -3.96 2.79
C GLU A 134 -9.21 -4.33 3.43
N LEU A 135 -8.87 -5.62 3.51
CA LEU A 135 -7.59 -6.08 4.06
C LEU A 135 -6.39 -5.63 3.22
N ASP A 136 -6.52 -5.62 1.90
CA ASP A 136 -5.50 -5.12 0.97
C ASP A 136 -5.23 -3.61 1.20
N VAL A 137 -6.27 -2.79 1.41
CA VAL A 137 -6.08 -1.35 1.72
C VAL A 137 -5.35 -1.16 3.04
N ILE A 138 -5.69 -1.96 4.05
CA ILE A 138 -4.99 -1.90 5.33
C ILE A 138 -3.52 -2.30 5.13
N ALA A 139 -3.24 -3.31 4.30
CA ALA A 139 -1.88 -3.70 3.94
C ALA A 139 -1.13 -2.61 3.18
N ASP A 140 -1.77 -1.92 2.23
CA ASP A 140 -1.20 -0.76 1.53
C ASP A 140 -0.86 0.37 2.51
N ALA A 141 -1.81 0.75 3.38
CA ALA A 141 -1.60 1.79 4.38
C ALA A 141 -0.46 1.44 5.34
N VAL A 142 -0.45 0.23 5.90
CA VAL A 142 0.60 -0.23 6.82
C VAL A 142 1.95 -0.29 6.12
N ALA A 143 2.02 -0.72 4.87
CA ALA A 143 3.27 -0.71 4.10
C ALA A 143 3.82 0.71 3.94
N ALA A 144 2.96 1.67 3.58
CA ALA A 144 3.35 3.08 3.49
C ALA A 144 3.76 3.66 4.86
N GLN A 145 3.06 3.31 5.95
CA GLN A 145 3.41 3.76 7.32
C GLN A 145 4.79 3.23 7.74
N ILE A 146 5.08 1.95 7.50
CA ILE A 146 6.39 1.35 7.84
C ILE A 146 7.50 2.00 7.01
N PHE A 147 7.28 2.16 5.70
CA PHE A 147 8.23 2.86 4.82
C PHE A 147 8.49 4.29 5.31
N ALA A 148 7.44 5.06 5.59
CA ALA A 148 7.56 6.43 6.06
C ALA A 148 8.25 6.53 7.42
N THR A 149 8.02 5.57 8.31
CA THR A 149 8.69 5.50 9.62
C THR A 149 10.18 5.20 9.46
N LEU A 150 10.55 4.24 8.60
CA LEU A 150 11.95 3.96 8.28
C LEU A 150 12.65 5.18 7.70
N TYR A 151 11.99 5.84 6.76
CA TYR A 151 12.53 7.06 6.15
C TYR A 151 12.71 8.15 7.20
N ALA A 152 11.68 8.45 8.01
CA ALA A 152 11.78 9.45 9.06
C ALA A 152 12.88 9.13 10.09
N ALA A 153 13.10 7.84 10.41
CA ALA A 153 14.16 7.41 11.32
C ALA A 153 15.56 7.81 10.86
N ASP A 154 15.82 7.74 9.56
CA ASP A 154 17.12 8.13 8.99
C ASP A 154 17.34 9.65 8.96
N PHE A 155 16.26 10.43 9.04
CA PHE A 155 16.31 11.90 8.96
C PHE A 155 15.81 12.61 10.23
N GLY A 156 15.94 11.97 11.39
CA GLY A 156 15.76 12.64 12.69
C GLY A 156 14.38 12.53 13.32
N ASN A 157 13.55 11.58 12.89
CA ASN A 157 12.23 11.25 13.46
C ASN A 157 11.22 12.41 13.44
N ASP A 158 11.21 13.20 12.37
CA ASP A 158 10.31 14.35 12.22
C ASP A 158 8.97 13.96 11.56
N ARG A 159 7.84 14.42 12.11
CA ARG A 159 6.48 14.09 11.62
C ARG A 159 6.21 14.65 10.22
N ARG A 160 6.85 15.75 9.81
CA ARG A 160 6.76 16.30 8.46
C ARG A 160 7.50 15.43 7.45
N ILE A 161 8.67 14.92 7.84
CA ILE A 161 9.43 13.96 7.03
C ILE A 161 8.62 12.68 6.87
N TYR A 162 8.06 12.17 7.97
CA TYR A 162 7.13 11.04 7.93
C TYR A 162 5.94 11.31 6.99
N ALA A 163 5.25 12.44 7.12
CA ALA A 163 4.09 12.77 6.29
C ALA A 163 4.45 12.82 4.80
N SER A 164 5.60 13.42 4.48
CA SER A 164 6.10 13.52 3.11
C SER A 164 6.47 12.14 2.54
N ALA A 165 7.15 11.30 3.31
CA ALA A 165 7.50 9.94 2.92
C ALA A 165 6.25 9.04 2.77
N PHE A 166 5.26 9.21 3.65
CA PHE A 166 3.98 8.51 3.58
C PHE A 166 3.20 8.91 2.31
N PHE A 167 3.12 10.21 2.01
CA PHE A 167 2.52 10.71 0.78
C PHE A 167 3.21 10.15 -0.47
N ASN A 168 4.55 10.14 -0.49
CA ASN A 168 5.33 9.61 -1.61
C ASN A 168 5.12 8.09 -1.78
N ALA A 169 5.00 7.33 -0.70
CA ALA A 169 4.66 5.91 -0.77
C ALA A 169 3.26 5.67 -1.37
N LEU A 170 2.27 6.45 -0.97
CA LEU A 170 0.92 6.35 -1.54
C LEU A 170 0.90 6.73 -3.02
N ARG A 171 1.64 7.77 -3.41
CA ARG A 171 1.84 8.14 -4.81
C ARG A 171 2.49 7.00 -5.59
N PHE A 172 3.56 6.41 -5.08
CA PHE A 172 4.22 5.26 -5.71
C PHE A 172 3.23 4.11 -5.96
N MET A 173 2.34 3.80 -5.01
CA MET A 173 1.32 2.78 -5.20
C MET A 173 0.34 3.11 -6.32
N ILE A 174 -0.11 4.37 -6.40
CA ILE A 174 -1.01 4.85 -7.45
C ILE A 174 -0.31 4.80 -8.81
N GLU A 175 0.96 5.21 -8.86
CA GLU A 175 1.76 5.38 -10.06
C GLU A 175 2.23 4.05 -10.67
N PHE A 176 2.66 3.11 -9.83
CA PHE A 176 3.36 1.92 -10.29
C PHE A 176 2.68 0.62 -9.86
N CYS A 177 2.23 0.51 -8.60
CA CYS A 177 1.67 -0.76 -8.10
C CYS A 177 0.29 -1.07 -8.70
N PHE A 178 -0.63 -0.11 -8.76
CA PHE A 178 -1.96 -0.37 -9.31
C PHE A 178 -1.94 -0.75 -10.80
N PRO A 179 -1.15 -0.07 -11.66
CA PRO A 179 -0.94 -0.53 -13.03
C PRO A 179 -0.29 -1.92 -13.11
N ALA A 180 0.74 -2.19 -12.29
CA ALA A 180 1.47 -3.47 -12.29
C ALA A 180 0.58 -4.69 -11.98
N PHE A 181 -0.28 -4.57 -10.96
CA PHE A 181 -1.12 -5.69 -10.51
C PHE A 181 -2.52 -5.70 -11.14
N GLY A 182 -2.83 -4.68 -11.93
CA GLY A 182 -4.08 -4.52 -12.65
C GLY A 182 -5.26 -4.10 -11.79
N PHE A 183 -6.01 -3.13 -12.30
CA PHE A 183 -7.17 -2.55 -11.63
C PHE A 183 -8.44 -2.61 -12.50
N PRO A 184 -9.06 -3.79 -12.65
CA PRO A 184 -10.25 -3.88 -13.49
C PRO A 184 -11.41 -3.11 -12.85
N LEU A 185 -11.87 -2.03 -13.50
CA LEU A 185 -12.96 -1.15 -13.05
C LEU A 185 -14.30 -1.87 -12.87
N GLY A 186 -14.45 -3.07 -13.45
CA GLY A 186 -15.57 -3.98 -13.23
C GLY A 186 -15.57 -4.67 -11.85
N LYS A 187 -14.42 -4.73 -11.16
CA LYS A 187 -14.27 -5.35 -9.84
C LYS A 187 -14.38 -4.30 -8.75
N LYS A 188 -15.59 -4.14 -8.18
CA LYS A 188 -15.90 -3.15 -7.15
C LYS A 188 -14.90 -3.10 -5.99
N HIS A 189 -14.49 -4.24 -5.44
CA HIS A 189 -13.54 -4.32 -4.33
C HIS A 189 -12.13 -3.80 -4.68
N LYS A 190 -11.71 -3.92 -5.95
CA LYS A 190 -10.50 -3.26 -6.44
C LYS A 190 -10.76 -1.76 -6.53
N VAL A 191 -11.86 -1.31 -7.15
CA VAL A 191 -12.29 0.11 -7.17
C VAL A 191 -12.20 0.79 -5.80
N GLN A 192 -12.72 0.12 -4.78
CA GLN A 192 -12.67 0.58 -3.39
C GLN A 192 -11.25 0.65 -2.83
N ARG A 193 -10.39 -0.33 -3.16
CA ARG A 193 -8.99 -0.35 -2.73
C ARG A 193 -8.22 0.87 -3.21
N ALA A 194 -8.23 1.16 -4.52
CA ALA A 194 -7.49 2.32 -5.01
C ALA A 194 -8.10 3.64 -4.54
N LEU A 195 -9.44 3.75 -4.47
CA LEU A 195 -10.04 4.95 -3.91
C LEU A 195 -9.59 5.19 -2.46
N GLY A 196 -9.46 4.13 -1.64
CA GLY A 196 -8.92 4.24 -0.28
C GLY A 196 -7.52 4.85 -0.25
N VAL A 197 -6.61 4.34 -1.09
CA VAL A 197 -5.24 4.87 -1.22
C VAL A 197 -5.21 6.31 -1.72
N VAL A 198 -6.04 6.65 -2.72
CA VAL A 198 -6.18 8.02 -3.22
C VAL A 198 -6.69 8.98 -2.14
N LEU A 199 -7.69 8.57 -1.35
CA LEU A 199 -8.22 9.38 -0.25
C LEU A 199 -7.16 9.61 0.84
N MET A 200 -6.38 8.59 1.21
CA MET A 200 -5.25 8.74 2.14
C MET A 200 -4.20 9.72 1.59
N ALA A 201 -3.92 9.68 0.29
CA ALA A 201 -2.96 10.60 -0.34
C ALA A 201 -3.45 12.05 -0.26
N VAL A 202 -4.73 12.29 -0.56
CA VAL A 202 -5.34 13.62 -0.48
C VAL A 202 -5.34 14.17 0.95
N LEU A 203 -5.70 13.34 1.94
CA LEU A 203 -5.69 13.77 3.35
C LEU A 203 -4.28 14.09 3.84
N THR A 204 -3.30 13.26 3.45
CA THR A 204 -1.89 13.49 3.79
C THR A 204 -1.38 14.78 3.14
N GLU A 205 -1.67 15.01 1.86
CA GLU A 205 -1.31 16.23 1.16
C GLU A 205 -1.91 17.47 1.82
N ARG A 206 -3.20 17.42 2.18
CA ARG A 206 -3.87 18.49 2.91
C ARG A 206 -3.18 18.77 4.25
N ALA A 207 -2.88 17.72 5.01
CA ALA A 207 -2.18 17.87 6.28
C ALA A 207 -0.80 18.53 6.11
N ILE A 208 -0.06 18.14 5.06
CA ILE A 208 1.22 18.76 4.71
C ILE A 208 1.06 20.25 4.39
N ARG A 209 0.10 20.60 3.52
CA ARG A 209 -0.13 21.99 3.07
C ARG A 209 -0.57 22.90 4.21
N ASN A 210 -1.39 22.39 5.12
CA ASN A 210 -1.98 23.18 6.21
C ASN A 210 -1.13 23.13 7.49
N GLY A 211 -0.12 22.27 7.56
CA GLY A 211 0.66 22.05 8.78
C GLY A 211 -0.10 21.30 9.88
N GLU A 212 -1.09 20.47 9.51
CA GLU A 212 -1.94 19.70 10.44
C GLU A 212 -1.25 18.39 10.87
N TRP A 213 -0.07 18.48 11.51
CA TRP A 213 0.79 17.33 11.81
C TRP A 213 0.20 16.34 12.83
N ASP A 214 -0.68 16.84 13.70
CA ASP A 214 -1.39 16.07 14.73
C ASP A 214 -2.65 15.37 14.18
N ALA A 215 -3.00 15.57 12.91
CA ALA A 215 -4.12 14.89 12.29
C ALA A 215 -3.81 13.41 12.03
N GLU A 216 -4.85 12.56 12.10
CA GLU A 216 -4.80 11.13 11.75
C GLU A 216 -4.85 10.92 10.22
N PHE A 217 -3.99 11.63 9.48
CA PHE A 217 -3.95 11.56 8.02
C PHE A 217 -3.45 10.20 7.49
N ASP A 218 -2.75 9.44 8.34
CA ASP A 218 -2.13 8.16 8.02
C ASP A 218 -2.99 6.95 8.39
N ALA A 219 -4.21 7.15 8.89
CA ALA A 219 -5.14 6.05 9.17
C ALA A 219 -5.56 5.31 7.88
N PRO A 220 -5.59 3.96 7.86
CA PRO A 220 -6.15 3.21 6.75
C PRO A 220 -7.61 3.59 6.48
N LEU A 221 -7.93 3.84 5.21
CA LEU A 221 -9.27 4.28 4.78
C LEU A 221 -9.91 3.33 3.76
N TYR A 222 -10.99 2.67 4.14
CA TYR A 222 -11.74 1.81 3.22
C TYR A 222 -13.10 2.41 2.81
N PRO A 223 -13.28 2.82 1.55
CA PRO A 223 -14.56 3.32 1.05
C PRO A 223 -15.50 2.16 0.68
N ALA A 224 -16.61 2.04 1.40
CA ALA A 224 -17.69 1.10 1.15
C ALA A 224 -18.85 1.75 0.37
N PHE A 225 -19.01 1.42 -0.91
CA PHE A 225 -20.13 1.96 -1.69
C PHE A 225 -21.43 1.19 -1.47
N SER A 226 -22.57 1.88 -1.53
CA SER A 226 -23.89 1.24 -1.64
C SER A 226 -24.02 0.36 -2.89
N LYS A 227 -25.02 -0.50 -2.97
CA LYS A 227 -25.25 -1.40 -4.12
C LYS A 227 -25.42 -0.63 -5.44
N ASN A 228 -26.11 0.50 -5.39
CA ASN A 228 -26.33 1.42 -6.51
C ASN A 228 -25.31 2.58 -6.58
N PHE A 229 -24.27 2.54 -5.73
CA PHE A 229 -23.21 3.54 -5.66
C PHE A 229 -23.66 5.00 -5.45
N THR A 230 -24.84 5.22 -4.89
CA THR A 230 -25.32 6.57 -4.54
C THR A 230 -24.81 7.08 -3.19
N LYS A 231 -24.21 6.19 -2.38
CA LYS A 231 -23.65 6.52 -1.06
C LYS A 231 -22.31 5.81 -0.87
N MET A 232 -21.46 6.40 -0.03
CA MET A 232 -20.21 5.81 0.43
C MET A 232 -20.14 5.89 1.95
N ALA A 233 -19.84 4.78 2.61
CA ALA A 233 -19.37 4.80 3.98
C ALA A 233 -17.84 4.75 3.94
N LEU A 234 -17.16 5.63 4.65
CA LEU A 234 -15.72 5.60 4.84
C LEU A 234 -15.43 4.96 6.18
N LEU A 235 -14.74 3.82 6.15
CA LEU A 235 -14.27 3.14 7.35
C LEU A 235 -12.83 3.59 7.60
N SER A 236 -12.56 4.13 8.79
CA SER A 236 -11.23 4.52 9.24
C SER A 236 -10.74 3.57 10.34
N TYR A 237 -9.50 3.12 10.24
CA TYR A 237 -8.87 2.19 11.18
C TYR A 237 -7.78 2.92 11.99
N ALA A 238 -8.17 3.81 12.90
CA ALA A 238 -7.26 4.55 13.79
C ALA A 238 -7.38 4.05 15.23
N GLY A 239 -6.80 2.88 15.53
CA GLY A 239 -6.89 2.22 16.85
C GLY A 239 -8.27 1.64 17.20
N SER A 240 -9.35 2.44 17.11
CA SER A 240 -10.74 1.99 17.16
C SER A 240 -11.43 2.25 15.82
N PRO A 241 -11.98 1.23 15.14
CA PRO A 241 -12.66 1.43 13.86
C PRO A 241 -13.80 2.44 13.98
N SER A 242 -13.80 3.45 13.12
CA SER A 242 -14.87 4.45 13.02
C SER A 242 -15.49 4.44 11.62
N ILE A 243 -16.77 4.82 11.54
CA ILE A 243 -17.53 4.86 10.29
C ILE A 243 -18.09 6.27 10.10
N SER A 244 -17.75 6.87 8.97
CA SER A 244 -18.33 8.14 8.52
C SER A 244 -19.15 7.89 7.26
N ILE A 245 -20.41 8.32 7.23
CA ILE A 245 -21.26 8.19 6.03
C ILE A 245 -21.13 9.46 5.19
N VAL A 246 -20.56 9.33 4.00
CA VAL A 246 -20.44 10.41 3.01
C VAL A 246 -21.55 10.26 1.98
N GLN A 247 -22.41 11.28 1.90
CA GLN A 247 -23.35 11.40 0.79
C GLN A 247 -22.64 12.10 -0.36
N PHE A 248 -22.59 11.46 -1.54
CA PHE A 248 -22.04 12.13 -2.71
C PHE A 248 -22.89 13.35 -3.08
N THR A 249 -22.23 14.45 -3.40
CA THR A 249 -22.87 15.59 -4.07
C THR A 249 -23.41 15.15 -5.44
N LYS A 250 -24.43 15.83 -5.98
CA LYS A 250 -25.03 15.47 -7.29
C LYS A 250 -24.02 15.41 -8.45
N SER A 251 -22.88 16.10 -8.31
CA SER A 251 -21.77 16.14 -9.28
C SER A 251 -20.83 14.93 -9.21
N LEU A 252 -20.76 14.23 -8.07
CA LEU A 252 -19.90 13.06 -7.84
C LEU A 252 -20.71 11.76 -7.92
N LYS A 253 -21.31 11.47 -9.08
CA LYS A 253 -21.92 10.16 -9.34
C LYS A 253 -20.83 9.10 -9.47
N THR A 254 -21.14 7.82 -9.28
CA THR A 254 -20.23 6.67 -9.48
C THR A 254 -19.41 6.71 -10.76
N GLY A 255 -19.96 7.28 -11.85
CA GLY A 255 -19.23 7.54 -13.09
C GLY A 255 -17.97 8.36 -12.83
N SER A 256 -18.07 9.44 -12.06
CA SER A 256 -16.95 10.31 -11.71
C SER A 256 -15.82 9.63 -10.93
N VAL A 257 -16.12 8.63 -10.07
CA VAL A 257 -15.07 7.87 -9.35
C VAL A 257 -14.37 6.89 -10.29
N LYS A 258 -15.12 6.23 -11.18
CA LYS A 258 -14.52 5.35 -12.19
C LYS A 258 -13.72 6.15 -13.22
N GLU A 259 -14.28 7.23 -13.74
CA GLU A 259 -13.62 8.18 -14.66
C GLU A 259 -12.36 8.78 -14.03
N MET A 260 -12.39 9.10 -12.73
CA MET A 260 -11.19 9.53 -12.00
C MET A 260 -10.15 8.42 -11.94
N LEU A 261 -10.54 7.18 -11.64
CA LEU A 261 -9.60 6.06 -11.51
C LEU A 261 -9.14 5.50 -12.87
N GLU A 262 -9.89 5.74 -13.96
CA GLU A 262 -9.43 5.52 -15.34
C GLU A 262 -8.17 6.32 -15.64
N LEU A 263 -7.93 7.42 -14.91
CA LEU A 263 -6.72 8.21 -15.07
C LEU A 263 -5.46 7.54 -14.52
N ILE A 264 -5.59 6.49 -13.69
CA ILE A 264 -4.45 5.74 -13.12
C ILE A 264 -3.63 5.10 -14.25
N ASP A 265 -4.33 4.60 -15.27
CA ASP A 265 -3.69 4.02 -16.47
C ASP A 265 -3.23 5.10 -17.46
N SER A 266 -3.69 6.36 -17.30
CA SER A 266 -3.41 7.49 -18.20
C SER A 266 -2.24 8.39 -17.78
N ASP A 267 -1.51 8.02 -16.73
CA ASP A 267 -0.32 8.75 -16.27
C ASP A 267 -0.59 10.18 -15.73
N HIS A 268 -1.80 10.41 -15.20
CA HIS A 268 -2.27 11.72 -14.72
C HIS A 268 -2.65 11.74 -13.23
N ILE A 269 -1.69 11.44 -12.34
CA ILE A 269 -1.91 11.36 -10.88
C ILE A 269 -2.39 12.69 -10.31
N ASP A 270 -1.84 13.81 -10.76
CA ASP A 270 -2.30 15.14 -10.30
C ASP A 270 -3.79 15.34 -10.60
N LYS A 271 -4.28 14.88 -11.75
CA LYS A 271 -5.71 14.94 -12.09
C LYS A 271 -6.56 14.01 -11.22
N ILE A 272 -6.02 12.86 -10.83
CA ILE A 272 -6.67 11.93 -9.89
C ILE A 272 -6.82 12.61 -8.53
N LEU A 273 -5.74 13.20 -8.03
CA LEU A 273 -5.73 13.90 -6.75
C LEU A 273 -6.64 15.13 -6.79
N ASP A 274 -6.58 15.94 -7.85
CA ASP A 274 -7.47 17.10 -8.05
C ASP A 274 -8.94 16.70 -8.00
N ARG A 275 -9.31 15.63 -8.71
CA ARG A 275 -10.68 15.14 -8.75
C ARG A 275 -11.11 14.51 -7.42
N ALA A 276 -10.19 13.87 -6.72
CA ALA A 276 -10.43 13.32 -5.39
C ALA A 276 -10.59 14.41 -4.32
N ARG A 277 -9.93 15.56 -4.45
CA ARG A 277 -10.14 16.72 -3.57
C ARG A 277 -11.57 17.27 -3.62
N GLU A 278 -12.35 16.99 -4.67
CA GLU A 278 -13.77 17.35 -4.68
C GLU A 278 -14.63 16.46 -3.76
N LEU A 279 -14.10 15.32 -3.30
CA LEU A 279 -14.80 14.33 -2.47
C LEU A 279 -14.62 14.52 -0.95
N VAL A 280 -13.58 15.22 -0.52
CA VAL A 280 -13.11 15.36 0.88
C VAL A 280 -12.93 16.82 1.25
#